data_AF-A0A2A5KPU4-F1
#
_entry.id   AF-A0A2A5KPU4-F1
#
_cell.length_a   1.000
_cell.length_b   1.000
_cell.length_c   1.000
_cell.angle_alpha   90.00
_cell.angle_beta   90.00
_cell.angle_gamma   90.00
#
_symmetry.space_group_name_H-M   'P 1'
#
loop_
_entity.id
_entity.type
_entity.pdbx_description
1 polymer ?
#
loop_
_entity_poly.entity_id
_entity_poly.type
_entity_poly.pdbx_seq_one_letter_code
_entity_poly.pdbx_strand_id
1 'polypeptide(L)'
;MMNAISLALANPLLSGTGGNAGDPDRYMFFATRNRMPLGGIVTAAAGTNYVCSKVVVCTPQYKTRTFRFHLSGFASTEGGNSPQETIVTGTIGAPGNSVVADAMFIRVAGIFYQCTFAGANTVTVADQTNGAWTDELTIADVAPESEIEIWLFYHTAVGDKIWPVYRIQKHRGERVWGASDLDTLLAFKDTPLADSTAALDTSYGLQAQPQYWGADFMVAKGDWDGRPVALGFVDSIGEARQEYSSAADSRGNLGWFRRWLDKDGGAGRIPHCLIGMPGAGSVREYTGSGSSIATRRRDIIREIKAFNGNKLPFTVIANQMGQNDTSTSYSTWFNTNYRSLVNRIRAEYAGVRIVAFPPLGRTTVTKSATLTSVGTTVTATHSTATGGLVTGQTVTISGAAQAEYNGNVVVTVLSPTQFTYQFAGSATSPATGSIIVNDLGMRAAWQSYGANNTYPSDGTDASGKWRLRDDILARTSACCDDAIDTYAAWASTEKGGVWPGMLELPNTTIAVQAGTDGVTTYNQITVAEASIFRPEQQLHIYAGPEGVVRLSTQNIASISANVITYMGSSAVILPVGSIVRPAPSVGELSPLSLVHPQPIMIDRIASGIPQSEKLKFNS
;
A
#
# COMPACT_ATOMS: atom_id res chain seq x y z
N MET A 1 -1.11 32.75 36.31
CA MET A 1 -1.68 31.76 37.24
C MET A 1 -3.17 31.65 36.98
N MET A 2 -3.58 30.62 36.22
CA MET A 2 -4.97 30.19 36.05
C MET A 2 -4.94 28.68 35.74
N ASN A 3 -5.81 27.94 36.40
CA ASN A 3 -5.63 26.55 36.82
C ASN A 3 -5.68 25.51 35.71
N ALA A 4 -4.71 24.60 35.72
CA ALA A 4 -4.63 23.39 34.90
C ALA A 4 -5.25 22.16 35.60
N ILE A 5 -6.50 22.27 36.07
CA ILE A 5 -7.21 21.17 36.76
C ILE A 5 -8.66 21.03 36.26
N SER A 6 -8.88 20.94 34.93
CA SER A 6 -10.24 20.65 34.44
C SER A 6 -10.35 19.89 33.12
N LEU A 7 -9.34 19.10 32.71
CA LEU A 7 -9.46 18.25 31.52
C LEU A 7 -9.18 16.75 31.75
N ALA A 8 -9.08 16.32 33.02
CA ALA A 8 -8.76 14.93 33.37
C ALA A 8 -9.96 14.07 33.79
N LEU A 9 -11.21 14.58 33.70
CA LEU A 9 -12.38 13.93 34.29
C LEU A 9 -13.50 13.52 33.30
N ALA A 10 -13.18 13.36 32.02
CA ALA A 10 -14.16 12.92 31.02
C ALA A 10 -13.68 11.75 30.15
N ASN A 11 -12.99 10.75 30.71
CA ASN A 11 -13.09 9.36 30.26
C ASN A 11 -12.34 8.40 31.20
N PRO A 12 -13.04 7.61 32.05
CA PRO A 12 -12.40 6.60 32.89
C PRO A 12 -11.75 5.44 32.10
N LEU A 13 -11.94 5.39 30.78
CA LEU A 13 -11.39 4.35 29.90
C LEU A 13 -9.98 4.65 29.37
N LEU A 14 -9.42 5.83 29.63
CA LEU A 14 -8.08 6.21 29.13
C LEU A 14 -6.96 6.03 30.18
N SER A 15 -7.29 5.67 31.41
CA SER A 15 -6.31 5.25 32.44
C SER A 15 -6.90 4.13 33.28
N GLY A 16 -7.22 3.01 32.64
CA GLY A 16 -7.80 1.84 33.31
C GLY A 16 -6.71 0.91 33.82
N THR A 17 -6.27 1.09 35.05
CA THR A 17 -5.68 0.06 35.93
C THR A 17 -6.68 -1.07 36.26
N GLY A 18 -7.52 -1.44 35.29
CA GLY A 18 -8.58 -2.44 35.36
C GLY A 18 -9.03 -2.97 33.99
N GLY A 19 -8.27 -2.72 32.91
CA GLY A 19 -8.39 -3.50 31.67
C GLY A 19 -7.71 -4.85 31.88
N ASN A 20 -8.27 -5.94 31.35
CA ASN A 20 -7.73 -7.31 31.48
C ASN A 20 -6.20 -7.26 31.39
N ALA A 21 -5.51 -7.57 32.50
CA ALA A 21 -4.06 -7.60 32.53
C ALA A 21 -3.62 -8.50 31.36
N GLY A 22 -2.96 -7.91 30.36
CA GLY A 22 -2.55 -8.68 29.20
C GLY A 22 -1.65 -9.82 29.67
N ASP A 23 -1.75 -10.94 28.96
CA ASP A 23 -1.04 -12.16 29.33
C ASP A 23 0.43 -12.01 28.90
N PRO A 24 1.38 -11.85 29.85
CA PRO A 24 2.75 -11.57 29.50
C PRO A 24 3.47 -12.78 28.88
N ASP A 25 2.89 -13.98 29.00
CA ASP A 25 3.39 -15.21 28.42
C ASP A 25 2.72 -15.55 27.08
N ARG A 26 1.81 -14.69 26.61
CA ARG A 26 1.17 -14.86 25.31
C ARG A 26 2.00 -14.23 24.21
N TYR A 27 2.33 -15.02 23.20
CA TYR A 27 2.88 -14.51 21.94
C TYR A 27 1.84 -13.66 21.22
N MET A 28 2.17 -12.40 20.98
CA MET A 28 1.36 -11.44 20.22
C MET A 28 2.13 -10.98 18.99
N PHE A 29 1.44 -10.64 17.89
CA PHE A 29 2.08 -9.87 16.83
C PHE A 29 2.59 -8.54 17.42
N PHE A 30 3.86 -8.24 17.19
CA PHE A 30 4.52 -7.09 17.85
C PHE A 30 5.17 -6.13 16.84
N ALA A 31 5.74 -6.68 15.77
CA ALA A 31 6.61 -5.95 14.86
C ALA A 31 5.81 -5.13 13.84
N THR A 32 6.29 -3.92 13.55
CA THR A 32 5.99 -3.30 12.26
C THR A 32 6.61 -4.14 11.13
N ARG A 33 6.22 -3.86 9.87
CA ARG A 33 6.72 -4.54 8.65
C ARG A 33 6.33 -6.02 8.47
N ASN A 34 5.53 -6.64 9.34
CA ASN A 34 4.92 -7.94 9.04
C ASN A 34 4.28 -7.91 7.64
N ARG A 35 4.72 -8.82 6.77
CA ARG A 35 4.32 -8.84 5.35
C ARG A 35 4.37 -10.26 4.82
N MET A 36 3.31 -10.64 4.12
CA MET A 36 3.24 -11.95 3.48
C MET A 36 4.23 -12.03 2.31
N PRO A 37 4.76 -13.23 2.00
CA PRO A 37 5.59 -13.44 0.82
C PRO A 37 4.73 -13.27 -0.44
N LEU A 38 4.91 -12.18 -1.17
CA LEU A 38 4.15 -11.82 -2.37
C LEU A 38 4.92 -10.84 -3.25
N GLY A 39 4.59 -10.78 -4.54
CA GLY A 39 5.19 -9.85 -5.49
C GLY A 39 6.20 -10.51 -6.44
N GLY A 40 7.18 -9.73 -6.91
CA GLY A 40 8.12 -10.18 -7.94
C GLY A 40 9.15 -11.16 -7.41
N ILE A 41 9.18 -12.38 -7.95
CA ILE A 41 10.12 -13.43 -7.57
C ILE A 41 11.49 -13.18 -8.23
N VAL A 42 12.55 -13.16 -7.43
CA VAL A 42 13.93 -12.92 -7.86
C VAL A 42 14.65 -14.26 -8.12
N THR A 43 15.55 -14.30 -9.10
CA THR A 43 16.45 -15.45 -9.33
C THR A 43 17.80 -15.21 -8.69
N ALA A 44 18.31 -16.21 -7.97
CA ALA A 44 19.66 -16.21 -7.43
C ALA A 44 20.70 -16.20 -8.57
N ALA A 45 21.62 -15.25 -8.52
CA ALA A 45 22.68 -15.08 -9.51
C ALA A 45 24.01 -15.63 -8.99
N ALA A 46 24.89 -16.06 -9.90
CA ALA A 46 26.25 -16.48 -9.54
C ALA A 46 27.02 -15.33 -8.90
N GLY A 47 27.76 -15.62 -7.81
CA GLY A 47 28.53 -14.63 -7.06
C GLY A 47 27.72 -13.80 -6.06
N THR A 48 26.39 -13.94 -6.05
CA THR A 48 25.48 -13.36 -5.05
C THR A 48 24.39 -14.35 -4.63
N ASN A 49 24.71 -15.64 -4.69
CA ASN A 49 23.79 -16.73 -4.37
C ASN A 49 23.68 -16.97 -2.86
N TYR A 50 24.65 -16.49 -2.08
CA TYR A 50 24.49 -16.20 -0.66
C TYR A 50 24.04 -14.76 -0.51
N VAL A 51 23.03 -14.53 0.32
CA VAL A 51 22.43 -13.21 0.56
C VAL A 51 22.26 -12.97 2.05
N CYS A 52 22.56 -11.75 2.48
CA CYS A 52 22.15 -11.22 3.78
C CYS A 52 21.08 -10.16 3.57
N SER A 53 19.86 -10.40 4.07
CA SER A 53 18.83 -9.36 4.16
C SER A 53 18.81 -8.78 5.59
N LYS A 54 19.04 -7.47 5.68
CA LYS A 54 18.90 -6.69 6.92
C LYS A 54 17.64 -5.84 6.84
N VAL A 55 16.66 -6.17 7.66
CA VAL A 55 15.41 -5.41 7.78
C VAL A 55 15.25 -4.80 9.16
N VAL A 56 14.60 -3.65 9.26
CA VAL A 56 14.39 -2.95 10.54
C VAL A 56 12.90 -2.90 10.84
N VAL A 57 12.53 -3.45 11.98
CA VAL A 57 11.16 -3.45 12.51
C VAL A 57 11.10 -2.65 13.80
N CYS A 58 9.92 -2.20 14.20
CA CYS A 58 9.72 -1.47 15.45
C CYS A 58 8.83 -2.24 16.42
N THR A 59 9.15 -2.20 17.71
CA THR A 59 8.35 -2.77 18.79
C THR A 59 7.11 -1.91 19.08
N PRO A 60 6.07 -2.48 19.72
CA PRO A 60 4.84 -1.74 20.06
C PRO A 60 5.07 -0.82 21.27
N GLN A 61 4.03 -0.14 21.76
CA GLN A 61 4.17 0.75 22.94
C GLN A 61 4.15 -0.01 24.28
N TYR A 62 4.64 -1.25 24.29
CA TYR A 62 4.88 -2.06 25.48
C TYR A 62 6.17 -2.85 25.31
N LYS A 63 6.75 -3.31 26.42
CA LYS A 63 8.03 -4.03 26.40
C LYS A 63 7.87 -5.40 25.77
N THR A 64 8.87 -5.83 25.01
CA THR A 64 8.95 -7.17 24.42
C THR A 64 10.24 -7.85 24.86
N ARG A 65 10.25 -9.18 25.02
CA ARG A 65 11.40 -9.89 25.63
C ARG A 65 11.74 -11.22 24.96
N THR A 66 10.71 -11.97 24.58
CA THR A 66 10.87 -13.32 24.08
C THR A 66 10.26 -13.41 22.70
N PHE A 67 11.07 -13.76 21.71
CA PHE A 67 10.73 -13.60 20.30
C PHE A 67 10.69 -14.94 19.57
N ARG A 68 9.82 -15.01 18.56
CA ARG A 68 9.85 -16.03 17.51
C ARG A 68 9.61 -15.39 16.15
N PHE A 69 10.32 -15.90 15.15
CA PHE A 69 10.23 -15.44 13.77
C PHE A 69 9.93 -16.63 12.87
N HIS A 70 9.04 -16.42 11.91
CA HIS A 70 8.69 -17.43 10.92
C HIS A 70 9.37 -17.12 9.59
N LEU A 71 9.89 -18.14 8.92
CA LEU A 71 10.41 -18.08 7.57
C LEU A 71 9.53 -18.92 6.65
N SER A 72 8.73 -18.27 5.82
CA SER A 72 7.83 -18.94 4.87
C SER A 72 8.56 -19.76 3.81
N GLY A 73 8.02 -20.96 3.55
CA GLY A 73 8.37 -21.83 2.42
C GLY A 73 7.38 -21.74 1.25
N PHE A 74 6.67 -20.63 1.12
CA PHE A 74 5.70 -20.38 0.04
C PHE A 74 5.67 -18.89 -0.31
N ALA A 75 5.02 -18.56 -1.43
CA ALA A 75 4.63 -17.19 -1.77
C ALA A 75 3.15 -17.15 -2.16
N SER A 76 2.60 -15.95 -2.32
CA SER A 76 1.24 -15.71 -2.77
C SER A 76 1.23 -14.87 -4.05
N THR A 77 0.34 -15.24 -4.96
CA THR A 77 0.13 -14.58 -6.24
C THR A 77 -0.71 -13.34 -6.04
N GLU A 78 -0.32 -12.25 -6.70
CA GLU A 78 -1.08 -11.00 -6.81
C GLU A 78 -1.97 -10.99 -8.06
N GLY A 79 -3.06 -10.21 -8.04
CA GLY A 79 -3.91 -9.95 -9.19
C GLY A 79 -5.29 -10.60 -9.14
N GLY A 80 -5.87 -10.86 -10.32
CA GLY A 80 -7.29 -11.14 -10.47
C GLY A 80 -7.80 -12.40 -9.77
N ASN A 81 -6.92 -13.36 -9.45
CA ASN A 81 -7.25 -14.60 -8.76
C ASN A 81 -6.83 -14.62 -7.28
N SER A 82 -6.30 -13.53 -6.75
CA SER A 82 -5.83 -13.48 -5.38
C SER A 82 -6.98 -13.57 -4.36
N PRO A 83 -6.72 -14.07 -3.13
CA PRO A 83 -5.52 -14.84 -2.74
C PRO A 83 -5.33 -16.12 -3.53
N GLN A 84 -4.07 -16.46 -3.80
CA GLN A 84 -3.68 -17.76 -4.31
C GLN A 84 -2.24 -18.04 -3.90
N GLU A 85 -1.92 -19.24 -3.38
CA GLU A 85 -0.52 -19.62 -3.16
C GLU A 85 0.21 -19.79 -4.50
N THR A 86 1.38 -19.18 -4.61
CA THR A 86 2.26 -19.33 -5.76
C THR A 86 3.05 -20.61 -5.60
N ILE A 87 3.04 -21.44 -6.64
CA ILE A 87 4.03 -22.50 -6.80
C ILE A 87 5.32 -21.84 -7.27
N VAL A 88 6.34 -21.79 -6.42
CA VAL A 88 7.65 -21.27 -6.80
C VAL A 88 8.40 -22.38 -7.53
N THR A 89 8.12 -22.56 -8.83
CA THR A 89 8.70 -23.65 -9.62
C THR A 89 10.16 -23.41 -10.01
N GLY A 90 11.02 -24.38 -9.73
CA GLY A 90 11.57 -25.25 -10.77
C GLY A 90 10.60 -26.44 -10.92
N THR A 91 10.41 -26.99 -12.12
CA THR A 91 9.39 -27.98 -12.54
C THR A 91 8.63 -28.76 -11.43
N ILE A 92 7.28 -28.78 -11.48
CA ILE A 92 6.39 -29.51 -10.55
C ILE A 92 6.85 -30.98 -10.41
N GLY A 93 7.13 -31.40 -9.18
CA GLY A 93 7.51 -32.80 -8.85
C GLY A 93 9.02 -33.05 -8.68
N ALA A 94 9.88 -32.04 -8.83
CA ALA A 94 11.29 -32.10 -8.45
C ALA A 94 11.59 -31.10 -7.30
N PRO A 95 12.29 -31.48 -6.22
CA PRO A 95 12.82 -30.52 -5.25
C PRO A 95 13.80 -29.58 -5.97
N GLY A 96 13.72 -28.27 -5.75
CA GLY A 96 14.65 -27.36 -6.42
C GLY A 96 14.53 -25.86 -6.14
N ASN A 97 13.82 -25.41 -5.10
CA ASN A 97 13.87 -24.00 -4.65
C ASN A 97 13.85 -23.92 -3.11
N SER A 98 14.26 -24.99 -2.41
CA SER A 98 14.40 -24.92 -0.96
C SER A 98 15.49 -23.92 -0.63
N VAL A 99 15.21 -22.98 0.28
CA VAL A 99 16.20 -21.98 0.68
C VAL A 99 16.76 -22.40 2.03
N VAL A 100 18.09 -22.36 2.13
CA VAL A 100 18.77 -22.63 3.40
C VAL A 100 18.94 -21.31 4.12
N ALA A 101 18.36 -21.18 5.30
CA ALA A 101 18.75 -20.15 6.25
C ALA A 101 20.05 -20.62 6.91
N ASP A 102 21.17 -20.02 6.52
CA ASP A 102 22.50 -20.36 7.04
C ASP A 102 22.71 -19.84 8.46
N ALA A 103 22.18 -18.64 8.73
CA ALA A 103 22.15 -18.05 10.05
C ALA A 103 21.04 -16.99 10.12
N MET A 104 20.48 -16.79 11.30
CA MET A 104 19.56 -15.70 11.57
C MET A 104 19.91 -15.04 12.89
N PHE A 105 19.96 -13.70 12.90
CA PHE A 105 20.16 -12.92 14.12
C PHE A 105 19.09 -11.84 14.23
N ILE A 106 18.80 -11.45 15.47
CA ILE A 106 18.28 -10.11 15.74
C ILE A 106 19.38 -9.26 16.32
N ARG A 107 19.34 -7.95 16.04
CA ARG A 107 20.20 -6.97 16.68
C ARG A 107 19.36 -5.93 17.39
N VAL A 108 19.56 -5.81 18.70
CA VAL A 108 18.84 -4.88 19.57
C VAL A 108 19.84 -4.06 20.35
N ALA A 109 19.69 -2.74 20.33
CA ALA A 109 20.62 -1.81 20.99
C ALA A 109 22.11 -2.09 20.66
N GLY A 110 22.38 -2.48 19.41
CA GLY A 110 23.73 -2.79 18.92
C GLY A 110 24.21 -4.23 19.18
N ILE A 111 23.53 -5.02 20.01
CA ILE A 111 23.91 -6.38 20.40
C ILE A 111 23.24 -7.41 19.49
N PHE A 112 24.01 -8.36 18.95
CA PHE A 112 23.51 -9.46 18.14
C PHE A 112 23.10 -10.66 19.02
N TYR A 113 21.94 -11.23 18.74
CA TYR A 113 21.42 -12.45 19.34
C TYR A 113 21.11 -13.46 18.26
N GLN A 114 21.68 -14.66 18.37
CA GLN A 114 21.48 -15.75 17.43
C GLN A 114 20.09 -16.35 17.62
N CYS A 115 19.34 -16.50 16.53
CA CYS A 115 18.14 -17.32 16.47
C CYS A 115 18.54 -18.77 16.13
N THR A 116 17.83 -19.75 16.69
CA THR A 116 18.01 -21.17 16.38
C THR A 116 16.74 -21.78 15.82
N PHE A 117 16.83 -22.95 15.23
CA PHE A 117 15.75 -23.74 14.65
C PHE A 117 15.90 -25.19 15.14
N ALA A 118 15.06 -25.62 16.08
CA ALA A 118 15.19 -26.92 16.76
C ALA A 118 16.61 -27.16 17.33
N GLY A 119 17.21 -26.10 17.90
CA GLY A 119 18.56 -26.10 18.49
C GLY A 119 19.72 -25.90 17.50
N ALA A 120 19.45 -25.83 16.19
CA ALA A 120 20.47 -25.58 15.17
C ALA A 120 20.51 -24.11 14.73
N ASN A 121 21.67 -23.59 14.32
CA ASN A 121 21.77 -22.22 13.78
C ASN A 121 21.26 -22.09 12.33
N THR A 122 21.00 -23.22 11.67
CA THR A 122 20.61 -23.31 10.26
C THR A 122 19.35 -24.16 10.09
N VAL A 123 18.57 -23.87 9.05
CA VAL A 123 17.43 -24.69 8.63
C VAL A 123 17.25 -24.64 7.11
N THR A 124 16.95 -25.78 6.51
CA THR A 124 16.47 -25.83 5.12
C THR A 124 14.96 -25.67 5.12
N VAL A 125 14.48 -24.56 4.57
CA VAL A 125 13.04 -24.34 4.37
C VAL A 125 12.66 -24.89 3.01
N ALA A 126 11.87 -25.95 3.03
CA ALA A 126 11.42 -26.61 1.81
C ALA A 126 10.34 -25.79 1.09
N ASP A 127 10.40 -25.78 -0.24
CA ASP A 127 9.35 -25.18 -1.07
C ASP A 127 7.99 -25.86 -0.85
N GLN A 128 6.92 -25.06 -0.98
CA GLN A 128 5.54 -25.45 -0.77
C GLN A 128 5.29 -26.06 0.62
N THR A 129 5.95 -25.53 1.64
CA THR A 129 5.67 -25.84 3.05
C THR A 129 5.16 -24.61 3.79
N ASN A 130 4.69 -24.79 5.02
CA ASN A 130 4.34 -23.64 5.86
C ASN A 130 5.58 -22.80 6.13
N GLY A 131 6.74 -23.44 6.32
CA GLY A 131 8.00 -22.77 6.60
C GLY A 131 8.67 -23.36 7.83
N ALA A 132 9.52 -22.55 8.46
CA ALA A 132 10.14 -22.88 9.74
C ALA A 132 9.99 -21.72 10.73
N TRP A 133 9.73 -22.06 11.99
CA TRP A 133 9.80 -21.12 13.10
C TRP A 133 11.17 -21.20 13.76
N THR A 134 11.70 -20.06 14.18
CA THR A 134 12.78 -20.05 15.16
C THR A 134 12.30 -20.67 16.48
N ASP A 135 13.24 -21.19 17.24
CA ASP A 135 13.05 -21.47 18.65
C ASP A 135 12.73 -20.18 19.42
N GLU A 136 12.30 -20.36 20.66
CA GLU A 136 12.09 -19.24 21.58
C GLU A 136 13.43 -18.55 21.90
N LEU A 137 13.53 -17.25 21.59
CA LEU A 137 14.69 -16.44 21.91
C LEU A 137 14.33 -15.40 22.98
N THR A 138 14.76 -15.64 24.22
CA THR A 138 14.60 -14.68 25.32
C THR A 138 15.86 -13.85 25.50
N ILE A 139 15.71 -12.53 25.48
CA ILE A 139 16.80 -11.56 25.69
C ILE A 139 16.42 -10.58 26.80
N ALA A 140 17.28 -9.59 27.06
CA ALA A 140 16.92 -8.48 27.95
C ALA A 140 15.69 -7.72 27.40
N ASP A 141 14.90 -7.13 28.31
CA ASP A 141 13.71 -6.35 27.93
C ASP A 141 14.05 -5.32 26.84
N VAL A 142 13.34 -5.41 25.72
CA VAL A 142 13.37 -4.41 24.67
C VAL A 142 12.34 -3.36 25.00
N ALA A 143 12.77 -2.10 25.06
CA ALA A 143 11.91 -0.99 25.40
C ALA A 143 10.77 -0.82 24.36
N PRO A 144 9.65 -0.21 24.78
CA PRO A 144 8.60 0.20 23.85
C PRO A 144 9.15 1.02 22.68
N GLU A 145 8.51 0.92 21.53
CA GLU A 145 8.78 1.72 20.32
C GLU A 145 10.25 1.73 19.84
N SER A 146 10.99 0.68 20.16
CA SER A 146 12.40 0.50 19.79
C SER A 146 12.56 -0.21 18.45
N GLU A 147 13.65 0.08 17.76
CA GLU A 147 14.03 -0.64 16.55
C GLU A 147 14.70 -1.98 16.88
N ILE A 148 14.37 -3.00 16.08
CA ILE A 148 15.04 -4.29 16.03
C ILE A 148 15.50 -4.52 14.60
N GLU A 149 16.78 -4.79 14.40
CA GLU A 149 17.29 -5.26 13.12
C GLU A 149 17.14 -6.78 13.05
N ILE A 150 16.58 -7.30 11.96
CA ILE A 150 16.55 -8.73 11.67
C ILE A 150 17.53 -8.97 10.52
N TRP A 151 18.46 -9.88 10.76
CA TRP A 151 19.53 -10.25 9.85
C TRP A 151 19.35 -11.71 9.46
N LEU A 152 18.93 -11.96 8.22
CA LEU A 152 18.82 -13.30 7.68
C LEU A 152 19.92 -13.54 6.65
N PHE A 153 20.77 -14.51 6.93
CA PHE A 153 21.78 -15.03 6.02
C PHE A 153 21.24 -16.30 5.41
N TYR A 154 21.17 -16.34 4.09
CA TYR A 154 20.60 -17.48 3.39
C TYR A 154 21.30 -17.70 2.05
N HIS A 155 21.17 -18.91 1.52
CA HIS A 155 21.56 -19.18 0.16
C HIS A 155 20.53 -19.99 -0.61
N THR A 156 20.59 -19.80 -1.91
CA THR A 156 19.74 -20.44 -2.91
C THR A 156 20.65 -20.84 -4.06
N ALA A 157 20.43 -21.99 -4.70
CA ALA A 157 21.29 -22.40 -5.80
C ALA A 157 21.20 -21.40 -6.95
N VAL A 158 22.26 -21.26 -7.74
CA VAL A 158 22.25 -20.33 -8.88
C VAL A 158 21.18 -20.76 -9.89
N GLY A 159 20.31 -19.84 -10.29
CA GLY A 159 19.17 -20.10 -11.18
C GLY A 159 17.85 -20.33 -10.45
N ASP A 160 17.90 -20.71 -9.17
CA ASP A 160 16.73 -20.94 -8.33
C ASP A 160 16.09 -19.62 -7.89
N LYS A 161 14.86 -19.71 -7.41
CA LYS A 161 13.99 -18.59 -7.08
C LYS A 161 13.94 -18.33 -5.59
N ILE A 162 13.86 -17.05 -5.21
CA ILE A 162 13.83 -16.58 -3.82
C ILE A 162 12.43 -16.06 -3.48
N TRP A 163 11.90 -16.42 -2.30
CA TRP A 163 10.58 -15.94 -1.85
C TRP A 163 10.59 -14.42 -1.56
N PRO A 164 9.66 -13.65 -2.17
CA PRO A 164 9.70 -12.20 -2.10
C PRO A 164 8.96 -11.66 -0.87
N VAL A 165 9.69 -11.27 0.19
CA VAL A 165 9.08 -10.66 1.39
C VAL A 165 9.32 -9.16 1.43
N TYR A 166 10.60 -8.75 1.45
CA TYR A 166 10.96 -7.36 1.76
C TYR A 166 11.58 -6.63 0.59
N ARG A 167 11.02 -5.46 0.26
CA ARG A 167 11.77 -4.38 -0.37
C ARG A 167 12.61 -3.68 0.69
N ILE A 168 13.88 -3.43 0.37
CA ILE A 168 14.84 -2.78 1.28
C ILE A 168 14.54 -1.28 1.36
N GLN A 169 14.32 -0.78 2.57
CA GLN A 169 14.10 0.63 2.90
C GLN A 169 15.43 1.27 3.33
N LYS A 170 16.35 1.50 2.39
CA LYS A 170 17.73 1.92 2.71
C LYS A 170 17.85 3.22 3.50
N HIS A 171 16.89 4.13 3.36
CA HIS A 171 16.81 5.36 4.16
C HIS A 171 16.59 5.11 5.66
N ARG A 172 16.15 3.89 6.04
CA ARG A 172 16.01 3.42 7.42
C ARG A 172 17.17 2.52 7.88
N GLY A 173 18.30 2.53 7.16
CA GLY A 173 19.44 1.69 7.51
C GLY A 173 19.29 0.21 7.18
N GLU A 174 18.24 -0.18 6.44
CA GLU A 174 18.09 -1.53 5.87
C GLU A 174 19.08 -1.73 4.71
N ARG A 175 19.53 -2.98 4.53
CA ARG A 175 20.58 -3.32 3.56
C ARG A 175 20.35 -4.71 2.97
N VAL A 176 20.95 -4.94 1.81
CA VAL A 176 21.08 -6.27 1.22
C VAL A 176 22.49 -6.47 0.68
N TRP A 177 23.13 -7.56 1.08
CA TRP A 177 24.45 -7.94 0.61
C TRP A 177 24.42 -9.31 -0.04
N GLY A 178 25.21 -9.48 -1.09
CA GLY A 178 25.38 -10.74 -1.79
C GLY A 178 26.84 -11.14 -1.89
N ALA A 179 27.12 -12.43 -1.76
CA ALA A 179 28.45 -13.00 -1.90
C ALA A 179 28.39 -14.44 -2.46
N SER A 180 29.58 -15.02 -2.66
CA SER A 180 29.76 -16.42 -3.06
C SER A 180 29.74 -17.40 -1.89
N ASP A 181 29.86 -16.89 -0.66
CA ASP A 181 29.98 -17.67 0.58
C ASP A 181 29.41 -16.90 1.79
N LEU A 182 29.14 -17.65 2.87
CA LEU A 182 28.56 -17.14 4.11
C LEU A 182 29.54 -16.26 4.92
N ASP A 183 30.82 -16.63 4.97
CA ASP A 183 31.82 -15.95 5.82
C ASP A 183 31.99 -14.49 5.40
N THR A 184 32.02 -14.24 4.09
CA THR A 184 32.04 -12.90 3.51
C THR A 184 30.83 -12.07 3.94
N LEU A 185 29.65 -12.68 4.02
CA LEU A 185 28.45 -11.96 4.48
C LEU A 185 28.49 -11.67 5.97
N LEU A 186 28.94 -12.62 6.79
CA LEU A 186 28.98 -12.46 8.24
C LEU A 186 29.87 -11.28 8.67
N ALA A 187 30.89 -10.91 7.88
CA ALA A 187 31.72 -9.74 8.11
C ALA A 187 30.94 -8.40 8.11
N PHE A 188 29.78 -8.31 7.44
CA PHE A 188 28.96 -7.09 7.44
C PHE A 188 28.34 -6.77 8.81
N LYS A 189 28.35 -7.72 9.76
CA LYS A 189 27.93 -7.45 11.15
C LYS A 189 28.80 -6.38 11.83
N ASP A 190 30.06 -6.25 11.41
CA ASP A 190 30.99 -5.24 11.91
C ASP A 190 30.79 -3.88 11.22
N THR A 191 30.15 -3.85 10.04
CA THR A 191 29.88 -2.66 9.23
C THR A 191 28.41 -2.56 8.83
N PRO A 192 27.49 -2.45 9.78
CA PRO A 192 26.05 -2.67 9.59
C PRO A 192 25.32 -1.65 8.71
N LEU A 193 26.02 -0.61 8.28
CA LEU A 193 25.52 0.45 7.40
C LEU A 193 26.27 0.52 6.06
N ALA A 194 27.21 -0.40 5.81
CA ALA A 194 27.88 -0.54 4.53
C ALA A 194 26.85 -0.57 3.40
N ASP A 195 27.19 0.02 2.27
CA ASP A 195 26.28 0.08 1.13
C ASP A 195 25.89 -1.33 0.67
N SER A 196 24.64 -1.48 0.25
CA SER A 196 24.14 -2.73 -0.31
C SER A 196 24.95 -3.13 -1.54
N THR A 197 25.02 -4.43 -1.84
CA THR A 197 25.61 -4.90 -3.10
C THR A 197 24.81 -4.32 -4.28
N ALA A 198 25.47 -3.54 -5.14
CA ALA A 198 24.80 -2.76 -6.19
C ALA A 198 23.95 -3.60 -7.17
N ALA A 199 24.38 -4.84 -7.46
CA ALA A 199 23.62 -5.77 -8.31
C ALA A 199 22.29 -6.22 -7.68
N LEU A 200 22.18 -6.14 -6.35
CA LEU A 200 20.99 -6.48 -5.59
C LEU A 200 20.13 -5.22 -5.32
N ASP A 201 20.74 -4.09 -4.96
CA ASP A 201 20.01 -2.83 -4.70
C ASP A 201 19.71 -2.03 -5.99
N THR A 202 18.81 -2.55 -6.82
CA THR A 202 18.35 -1.88 -8.04
C THR A 202 16.94 -1.32 -7.88
N SER A 203 16.61 -0.30 -8.69
CA SER A 203 15.23 0.23 -8.81
C SER A 203 14.61 0.71 -7.48
N TYR A 204 15.40 1.32 -6.60
CA TYR A 204 14.90 1.81 -5.31
C TYR A 204 13.72 2.78 -5.46
N GLY A 205 12.68 2.58 -4.64
CA GLY A 205 11.44 3.36 -4.72
C GLY A 205 10.56 3.02 -5.93
N LEU A 206 10.81 1.91 -6.64
CA LEU A 206 10.03 1.49 -7.79
C LEU A 206 9.44 0.09 -7.59
N GLN A 207 8.40 -0.21 -8.37
CA GLN A 207 7.77 -1.54 -8.38
C GLN A 207 8.75 -2.67 -8.66
N ALA A 208 9.70 -2.42 -9.55
CA ALA A 208 10.72 -3.36 -9.99
C ALA A 208 11.85 -3.58 -8.97
N GLN A 209 11.83 -2.89 -7.82
CA GLN A 209 12.79 -3.16 -6.76
C GLN A 209 12.72 -4.64 -6.34
N PRO A 210 13.86 -5.35 -6.32
CA PRO A 210 13.91 -6.72 -5.85
C PRO A 210 13.36 -6.87 -4.43
N GLN A 211 12.77 -8.04 -4.18
CA GLN A 211 12.26 -8.43 -2.87
C GLN A 211 13.05 -9.62 -2.34
N TYR A 212 13.42 -9.54 -1.07
CA TYR A 212 14.28 -10.53 -0.42
C TYR A 212 13.52 -11.34 0.60
N TRP A 213 14.00 -12.55 0.84
CA TRP A 213 13.45 -13.44 1.87
C TRP A 213 13.75 -12.87 3.27
N GLY A 214 12.88 -13.20 4.22
CA GLY A 214 12.93 -12.66 5.57
C GLY A 214 11.75 -13.15 6.40
N ALA A 215 11.71 -12.74 7.67
CA ALA A 215 10.66 -13.14 8.58
C ALA A 215 9.29 -12.56 8.17
N ASP A 216 8.27 -13.37 7.91
CA ASP A 216 6.96 -12.89 7.44
C ASP A 216 5.88 -12.85 8.53
N PHE A 217 6.00 -13.72 9.54
CA PHE A 217 5.27 -13.63 10.81
C PHE A 217 6.24 -13.46 11.98
N MET A 218 5.96 -12.48 12.83
CA MET A 218 6.82 -12.13 13.96
C MET A 218 5.98 -11.97 15.22
N VAL A 219 6.27 -12.76 16.25
CA VAL A 219 5.55 -12.74 17.51
C VAL A 219 6.50 -12.57 18.69
N ALA A 220 6.03 -11.88 19.73
CA ALA A 220 6.77 -11.69 20.96
C ALA A 220 5.87 -11.84 22.20
N LYS A 221 6.46 -12.35 23.27
CA LYS A 221 5.98 -12.19 24.65
C LYS A 221 6.60 -10.94 25.25
N GLY A 222 6.03 -10.46 26.35
CA GLY A 222 6.49 -9.27 27.05
C GLY A 222 5.40 -8.70 27.93
N ASP A 223 5.45 -7.42 28.23
CA ASP A 223 4.46 -6.78 29.09
C ASP A 223 3.24 -6.33 28.26
N TRP A 224 2.68 -7.23 27.44
CA TRP A 224 1.47 -6.91 26.68
C TRP A 224 0.38 -6.48 27.67
N ASP A 225 -0.20 -5.31 27.42
CA ASP A 225 -1.06 -4.59 28.36
C ASP A 225 -2.56 -4.79 28.06
N GLY A 226 -2.89 -5.80 27.26
CA GLY A 226 -4.28 -6.12 26.90
C GLY A 226 -4.83 -5.26 25.76
N ARG A 227 -4.06 -4.32 25.20
CA ARG A 227 -4.49 -3.53 24.05
C ARG A 227 -4.83 -4.40 22.83
N PRO A 228 -5.64 -3.91 21.88
CA PRO A 228 -5.95 -4.67 20.69
C PRO A 228 -4.71 -4.98 19.85
N VAL A 229 -4.69 -6.17 19.27
CA VAL A 229 -3.73 -6.60 18.25
C VAL A 229 -4.52 -7.11 17.06
N ALA A 230 -4.26 -6.57 15.87
CA ALA A 230 -5.10 -6.76 14.70
C ALA A 230 -4.54 -7.81 13.72
N LEU A 231 -5.37 -8.77 13.35
CA LEU A 231 -5.16 -9.55 12.13
C LEU A 231 -5.95 -8.90 10.98
N GLY A 232 -5.24 -8.42 9.96
CA GLY A 232 -5.85 -7.69 8.85
C GLY A 232 -6.09 -8.55 7.62
N PHE A 233 -7.34 -8.62 7.17
CA PHE A 233 -7.73 -9.09 5.85
C PHE A 233 -7.85 -7.88 4.93
N VAL A 234 -6.96 -7.82 3.93
CA VAL A 234 -6.79 -6.64 3.08
C VAL A 234 -6.61 -7.01 1.63
N ASP A 235 -6.93 -6.07 0.75
CA ASP A 235 -6.61 -6.18 -0.67
C ASP A 235 -5.42 -5.27 -1.03
N SER A 236 -5.32 -4.85 -2.30
CA SER A 236 -4.27 -3.95 -2.78
C SER A 236 -4.26 -2.60 -2.05
N ILE A 237 -5.41 -2.11 -1.59
CA ILE A 237 -5.52 -0.82 -0.93
C ILE A 237 -4.99 -0.92 0.50
N GLY A 238 -5.37 -1.96 1.25
CA GLY A 238 -4.87 -2.17 2.61
C GLY A 238 -3.43 -2.74 2.66
N GLU A 239 -3.01 -3.53 1.66
CA GLU A 239 -1.63 -4.05 1.58
C GLU A 239 -0.58 -2.98 1.24
N ALA A 240 -1.01 -1.81 0.73
CA ALA A 240 -0.17 -0.69 0.30
C ALA A 240 0.40 -0.78 -1.12
N ARG A 241 -0.35 -1.34 -2.08
CA ARG A 241 0.07 -1.30 -3.48
C ARG A 241 0.26 0.15 -3.94
N GLN A 242 1.37 0.38 -4.64
CA GLN A 242 1.84 1.67 -5.17
C GLN A 242 2.56 2.59 -4.16
N GLU A 243 2.87 2.09 -2.96
CA GLU A 243 4.05 2.55 -2.21
C GLU A 243 5.04 1.39 -2.10
N TYR A 244 6.33 1.69 -2.21
CA TYR A 244 7.40 0.70 -2.38
C TYR A 244 8.38 0.68 -1.22
N SER A 245 9.38 1.55 -1.18
CA SER A 245 10.44 1.48 -0.18
C SER A 245 10.92 2.83 0.28
N SER A 246 11.08 3.79 -0.63
CA SER A 246 11.47 5.15 -0.30
C SER A 246 10.33 5.96 0.34
N ALA A 247 9.08 5.54 0.15
CA ALA A 247 7.91 6.16 0.77
C ALA A 247 7.64 5.71 2.22
N ALA A 248 8.38 4.74 2.76
CA ALA A 248 8.11 4.24 4.10
C ALA A 248 8.23 5.33 5.18
N ASP A 249 7.40 5.26 6.22
CA ASP A 249 7.56 6.15 7.37
C ASP A 249 8.74 5.71 8.27
N SER A 250 9.05 6.51 9.30
CA SER A 250 10.14 6.22 10.24
C SER A 250 10.05 4.84 10.92
N ARG A 251 8.85 4.26 11.03
CA ARG A 251 8.60 2.95 11.64
C ARG A 251 8.45 1.83 10.61
N GLY A 252 8.72 2.14 9.34
CA GLY A 252 8.75 1.21 8.22
C GLY A 252 7.40 0.92 7.59
N ASN A 253 6.34 1.66 7.96
CA ASN A 253 5.00 1.43 7.44
C ASN A 253 4.82 2.01 6.03
N LEU A 254 4.11 1.25 5.21
CA LEU A 254 3.63 1.63 3.88
C LEU A 254 2.10 1.52 3.87
N GLY A 255 1.47 2.41 3.13
CA GLY A 255 0.02 2.47 2.95
C GLY A 255 -0.70 3.07 4.15
N TRP A 256 -1.94 3.47 3.89
CA TRP A 256 -2.74 4.19 4.87
C TRP A 256 -3.08 3.32 6.07
N PHE A 257 -3.28 2.02 5.86
CA PHE A 257 -3.83 1.17 6.90
C PHE A 257 -2.81 0.86 7.98
N ARG A 258 -1.58 0.49 7.60
CA ARG A 258 -0.47 0.30 8.55
C ARG A 258 -0.14 1.60 9.27
N ARG A 259 -0.07 2.73 8.55
CA ARG A 259 0.16 4.06 9.15
C ARG A 259 -0.95 4.44 10.13
N TRP A 260 -2.21 4.19 9.82
CA TRP A 260 -3.32 4.48 10.72
C TRP A 260 -3.30 3.57 11.96
N LEU A 261 -3.10 2.26 11.79
CA LEU A 261 -2.98 1.31 12.90
C LEU A 261 -1.83 1.67 13.83
N ASP A 262 -0.67 1.98 13.27
CA ASP A 262 0.55 2.29 14.01
C ASP A 262 0.63 3.76 14.45
N LYS A 263 -0.32 4.66 14.11
CA LYS A 263 -0.32 6.03 14.64
C LYS A 263 -0.72 6.05 16.12
N ASP A 264 -0.06 6.85 16.96
CA ASP A 264 -0.47 6.95 18.36
C ASP A 264 -1.78 7.77 18.51
N GLY A 265 -2.59 7.41 19.51
CA GLY A 265 -3.91 8.01 19.78
C GLY A 265 -5.04 6.99 19.85
N GLY A 266 -6.16 7.36 20.50
CA GLY A 266 -7.27 6.45 20.76
C GLY A 266 -6.86 5.30 21.67
N ALA A 267 -6.91 4.06 21.18
CA ALA A 267 -6.38 2.87 21.88
C ALA A 267 -4.85 2.72 21.78
N GLY A 268 -4.16 3.73 21.25
CA GLY A 268 -2.71 3.72 21.00
C GLY A 268 -2.35 3.14 19.63
N ARG A 269 -1.07 2.79 19.47
CA ARG A 269 -0.60 2.03 18.32
C ARG A 269 -1.09 0.59 18.43
N ILE A 270 -1.75 0.13 17.38
CA ILE A 270 -2.29 -1.22 17.26
C ILE A 270 -1.25 -2.10 16.56
N PRO A 271 -0.61 -3.04 17.27
CA PRO A 271 0.25 -4.04 16.64
C PRO A 271 -0.59 -4.87 15.66
N HIS A 272 0.00 -5.26 14.53
CA HIS A 272 -0.78 -5.86 13.46
C HIS A 272 0.01 -6.85 12.60
N CYS A 273 -0.72 -7.77 11.99
CA CYS A 273 -0.27 -8.58 10.88
C CYS A 273 -1.31 -8.51 9.78
N LEU A 274 -0.97 -7.90 8.63
CA LEU A 274 -1.86 -7.87 7.47
C LEU A 274 -1.52 -9.07 6.58
N ILE A 275 -2.48 -9.98 6.42
CA ILE A 275 -2.28 -11.24 5.70
C ILE A 275 -2.81 -11.22 4.27
N GLY A 276 -3.35 -10.09 3.82
CA GLY A 276 -3.87 -9.93 2.48
C GLY A 276 -2.80 -9.65 1.42
N MET A 277 -3.22 -9.56 0.15
CA MET A 277 -2.35 -9.30 -1.00
C MET A 277 -3.06 -8.46 -2.07
N PRO A 278 -2.31 -7.77 -2.93
CA PRO A 278 -2.89 -7.05 -4.05
C PRO A 278 -3.79 -7.91 -4.95
N GLY A 279 -5.02 -7.44 -5.18
CA GLY A 279 -6.02 -8.15 -5.99
C GLY A 279 -6.90 -9.12 -5.21
N ALA A 280 -6.66 -9.30 -3.90
CA ALA A 280 -7.46 -10.18 -3.06
C ALA A 280 -8.96 -9.87 -3.15
N GLY A 281 -9.77 -10.89 -3.40
CA GLY A 281 -11.22 -10.83 -3.35
C GLY A 281 -11.78 -11.62 -2.16
N SER A 282 -12.80 -11.08 -1.49
CA SER A 282 -13.49 -11.75 -0.39
C SER A 282 -14.04 -13.10 -0.83
N VAL A 283 -14.47 -13.21 -2.09
CA VAL A 283 -14.98 -14.46 -2.68
C VAL A 283 -13.95 -15.60 -2.68
N ARG A 284 -12.64 -15.32 -2.59
CA ARG A 284 -11.57 -16.35 -2.68
C ARG A 284 -10.83 -16.60 -1.38
N GLU A 285 -10.89 -15.68 -0.43
CA GLU A 285 -10.16 -15.82 0.83
C GLU A 285 -10.63 -17.02 1.66
N TYR A 286 -9.72 -17.94 1.99
CA TYR A 286 -9.97 -19.22 2.68
C TYR A 286 -10.99 -20.14 2.00
N THR A 287 -11.10 -20.11 0.68
CA THR A 287 -11.93 -21.05 -0.09
C THR A 287 -11.23 -21.49 -1.37
N GLY A 288 -11.71 -22.56 -2.00
CA GLY A 288 -11.11 -23.15 -3.19
C GLY A 288 -10.45 -24.51 -2.92
N SER A 289 -9.69 -25.00 -3.89
CA SER A 289 -8.99 -26.30 -3.85
C SER A 289 -7.75 -26.30 -4.74
N GLY A 290 -6.76 -27.12 -4.42
CA GLY A 290 -5.52 -27.22 -5.21
C GLY A 290 -4.73 -25.91 -5.22
N SER A 291 -4.07 -25.58 -6.33
CA SER A 291 -3.24 -24.37 -6.44
C SER A 291 -3.99 -23.05 -6.31
N SER A 292 -5.32 -23.06 -6.21
CA SER A 292 -6.17 -21.86 -6.02
C SER A 292 -6.34 -21.43 -4.56
N ILE A 293 -6.00 -22.30 -3.60
CA ILE A 293 -6.24 -22.02 -2.18
C ILE A 293 -5.02 -21.32 -1.55
N ALA A 294 -5.26 -20.34 -0.67
CA ALA A 294 -4.23 -19.74 0.16
C ALA A 294 -4.52 -19.96 1.64
N THR A 295 -4.15 -21.13 2.16
CA THR A 295 -4.42 -21.55 3.54
C THR A 295 -3.18 -21.59 4.41
N ARG A 296 -1.96 -21.56 3.86
CA ARG A 296 -0.74 -21.60 4.66
C ARG A 296 -0.64 -20.47 5.67
N ARG A 297 -1.07 -19.26 5.28
CA ARG A 297 -1.18 -18.10 6.19
C ARG A 297 -2.06 -18.39 7.40
N ARG A 298 -3.18 -19.10 7.20
CA ARG A 298 -4.07 -19.56 8.28
C ARG A 298 -3.39 -20.65 9.12
N ASP A 299 -2.72 -21.59 8.47
CA ASP A 299 -2.09 -22.71 9.16
C ASP A 299 -0.91 -22.24 10.05
N ILE A 300 -0.16 -21.22 9.62
CA ILE A 300 0.86 -20.56 10.46
C ILE A 300 0.24 -19.90 11.69
N ILE A 301 -0.93 -19.26 11.55
CA ILE A 301 -1.65 -18.71 12.71
C ILE A 301 -2.08 -19.82 13.68
N ARG A 302 -2.45 -21.01 13.17
CA ARG A 302 -2.78 -22.18 14.00
C ARG A 302 -1.54 -22.75 14.70
N GLU A 303 -0.37 -22.73 14.06
CA GLU A 303 0.90 -23.09 14.70
C GLU A 303 1.20 -22.16 15.87
N ILE A 304 1.04 -20.84 15.68
CA ILE A 304 1.17 -19.87 16.77
C ILE A 304 0.20 -20.20 17.89
N LYS A 305 -1.08 -20.43 17.56
CA LYS A 305 -2.09 -20.83 18.54
C LYS A 305 -1.68 -22.08 19.33
N ALA A 306 -1.06 -23.06 18.67
CA ALA A 306 -0.62 -24.31 19.31
C ALA A 306 0.48 -24.06 20.35
N PHE A 307 1.53 -23.30 20.02
CA PHE A 307 2.58 -22.98 20.99
C PHE A 307 2.22 -21.85 21.97
N ASN A 308 1.03 -21.26 21.81
CA ASN A 308 0.48 -20.20 22.66
C ASN A 308 -0.65 -20.71 23.58
N GLY A 309 -0.63 -22.02 23.91
CA GLY A 309 -1.62 -22.63 24.81
C GLY A 309 -3.06 -22.50 24.32
N ASN A 310 -3.29 -22.64 23.02
CA ASN A 310 -4.56 -22.44 22.33
C ASN A 310 -5.08 -20.98 22.26
N LYS A 311 -4.26 -19.98 22.60
CA LYS A 311 -4.60 -18.56 22.46
C LYS A 311 -4.10 -17.99 21.13
N LEU A 312 -4.88 -17.14 20.48
CA LEU A 312 -4.48 -16.50 19.21
C LEU A 312 -3.39 -15.43 19.43
N PRO A 313 -2.57 -15.05 18.43
CA PRO A 313 -1.61 -13.95 18.58
C PRO A 313 -2.18 -12.54 18.34
N PHE A 314 -3.52 -12.45 18.28
CA PHE A 314 -4.28 -11.24 18.03
C PHE A 314 -5.60 -11.28 18.81
N THR A 315 -6.29 -10.15 18.86
CA THR A 315 -7.56 -9.99 19.60
C THR A 315 -8.71 -9.47 18.75
N VAL A 316 -8.42 -8.91 17.57
CA VAL A 316 -9.42 -8.35 16.66
C VAL A 316 -9.08 -8.66 15.21
N ILE A 317 -10.10 -8.80 14.38
CA ILE A 317 -9.97 -8.91 12.94
C ILE A 317 -10.36 -7.58 12.31
N ALA A 318 -9.44 -7.05 11.50
CA ALA A 318 -9.63 -5.87 10.68
C ALA A 318 -9.97 -6.32 9.25
N ASN A 319 -11.21 -6.15 8.81
CA ASN A 319 -11.65 -6.59 7.49
C ASN A 319 -11.84 -5.41 6.52
N GLN A 320 -10.85 -5.15 5.66
CA GLN A 320 -10.91 -4.14 4.59
C GLN A 320 -11.33 -4.72 3.24
N MET A 321 -11.53 -6.03 3.14
CA MET A 321 -11.84 -6.72 1.89
C MET A 321 -13.14 -6.20 1.25
N GLY A 322 -13.27 -6.42 -0.05
CA GLY A 322 -14.45 -6.07 -0.84
C GLY A 322 -14.13 -5.31 -2.11
N GLN A 323 -13.02 -4.58 -2.17
CA GLN A 323 -12.74 -3.69 -3.32
C GLN A 323 -12.65 -4.43 -4.65
N ASN A 324 -12.17 -5.68 -4.64
CA ASN A 324 -12.01 -6.53 -5.83
C ASN A 324 -13.16 -7.51 -6.07
N ASP A 325 -14.13 -7.57 -5.17
CA ASP A 325 -15.37 -8.33 -5.41
C ASP A 325 -16.24 -7.50 -6.36
N THR A 326 -15.97 -7.45 -7.66
CA THR A 326 -16.74 -6.57 -8.57
C THR A 326 -18.00 -7.28 -9.07
N SER A 327 -19.19 -6.76 -8.76
CA SER A 327 -20.46 -7.24 -9.30
C SER A 327 -21.48 -6.10 -9.37
N THR A 328 -22.26 -6.06 -10.45
CA THR A 328 -23.42 -5.15 -10.57
C THR A 328 -24.63 -5.63 -9.76
N SER A 329 -24.64 -6.90 -9.33
CA SER A 329 -25.65 -7.46 -8.44
C SER A 329 -25.25 -7.25 -6.98
N TYR A 330 -26.05 -6.45 -6.25
CA TYR A 330 -25.88 -6.27 -4.81
C TYR A 330 -25.88 -7.61 -4.06
N SER A 331 -26.79 -8.53 -4.40
CA SER A 331 -26.88 -9.82 -3.70
C SER A 331 -25.62 -10.66 -3.88
N THR A 332 -25.07 -10.71 -5.09
CA THR A 332 -23.82 -11.43 -5.36
C THR A 332 -22.65 -10.79 -4.60
N TRP A 333 -22.57 -9.45 -4.65
CA TRP A 333 -21.52 -8.72 -3.95
C TRP A 333 -21.57 -8.95 -2.43
N PHE A 334 -22.71 -8.65 -1.80
CA PHE A 334 -22.81 -8.59 -0.35
C PHE A 334 -23.00 -9.98 0.27
N ASN A 335 -23.94 -10.77 -0.26
CA ASN A 335 -24.27 -12.06 0.34
C ASN A 335 -23.24 -13.13 -0.06
N THR A 336 -23.01 -13.29 -1.37
CA THR A 336 -22.17 -14.39 -1.86
C THR A 336 -20.69 -14.13 -1.60
N ASN A 337 -20.20 -12.91 -1.85
CA ASN A 337 -18.76 -12.64 -1.77
C ASN A 337 -18.34 -12.19 -0.37
N TYR A 338 -18.84 -11.03 0.08
CA TYR A 338 -18.39 -10.41 1.34
C TYR A 338 -18.82 -11.20 2.59
N ARG A 339 -20.12 -11.48 2.75
CA ARG A 339 -20.63 -12.18 3.94
C ARG A 339 -20.13 -13.62 4.06
N SER A 340 -19.90 -14.31 2.94
CA SER A 340 -19.30 -15.64 2.98
C SER A 340 -17.88 -15.63 3.55
N LEU A 341 -17.08 -14.58 3.27
CA LEU A 341 -15.79 -14.41 3.94
C LEU A 341 -15.97 -14.27 5.45
N VAL A 342 -16.88 -13.42 5.89
CA VAL A 342 -17.17 -13.20 7.32
C VAL A 342 -17.53 -14.52 8.01
N ASN A 343 -18.37 -15.34 7.37
CA ASN A 343 -18.73 -16.66 7.90
C ASN A 343 -17.51 -17.59 8.02
N ARG A 344 -16.62 -17.63 7.01
CA ARG A 344 -15.39 -18.42 7.05
C ARG A 344 -14.43 -17.93 8.15
N ILE A 345 -14.32 -16.62 8.33
CA ILE A 345 -13.54 -16.01 9.40
C ILE A 345 -14.09 -16.41 10.78
N ARG A 346 -15.40 -16.33 10.99
CA ARG A 346 -16.02 -16.71 12.27
C ARG A 346 -15.87 -18.21 12.56
N ALA A 347 -15.88 -19.05 11.53
CA ALA A 347 -15.62 -20.48 11.68
C ALA A 347 -14.16 -20.74 12.10
N GLU A 348 -13.20 -19.99 11.54
CA GLU A 348 -11.77 -20.16 11.84
C GLU A 348 -11.37 -19.57 13.19
N TYR A 349 -11.85 -18.36 13.50
CA TYR A 349 -11.46 -17.56 14.65
C TYR A 349 -12.70 -17.27 15.52
N ALA A 350 -13.32 -18.34 16.02
CA ALA A 350 -14.52 -18.26 16.83
C ALA A 350 -14.34 -17.30 18.04
N GLY A 351 -15.32 -16.42 18.24
CA GLY A 351 -15.32 -15.43 19.33
C GLY A 351 -14.46 -14.19 19.09
N VAL A 352 -13.69 -14.12 18.00
CA VAL A 352 -12.92 -12.91 17.67
C VAL A 352 -13.82 -11.86 17.03
N ARG A 353 -13.73 -10.63 17.54
CA ARG A 353 -14.44 -9.45 17.00
C ARG A 353 -13.96 -9.13 15.59
N ILE A 354 -14.89 -8.91 14.66
CA ILE A 354 -14.63 -8.48 13.29
C ILE A 354 -15.05 -7.02 13.13
N VAL A 355 -14.08 -6.15 12.87
CA VAL A 355 -14.31 -4.73 12.57
C VAL A 355 -14.11 -4.50 11.08
N ALA A 356 -15.18 -4.10 10.41
CA ALA A 356 -15.19 -3.85 8.98
C ALA A 356 -14.71 -2.45 8.63
N PHE A 357 -14.03 -2.34 7.49
CA PHE A 357 -13.74 -1.08 6.82
C PHE A 357 -14.48 -1.14 5.47
N PRO A 358 -15.63 -0.45 5.32
CA PRO A 358 -16.40 -0.50 4.09
C PRO A 358 -15.53 -0.14 2.87
N PRO A 359 -15.69 -0.87 1.75
CA PRO A 359 -14.93 -0.59 0.55
C PRO A 359 -15.31 0.77 -0.05
N LEU A 360 -14.48 1.23 -0.97
CA LEU A 360 -14.51 2.58 -1.53
C LEU A 360 -15.17 2.60 -2.91
N GLY A 361 -15.70 3.76 -3.29
CA GLY A 361 -16.27 3.97 -4.61
C GLY A 361 -15.19 3.90 -5.68
N ARG A 362 -15.48 3.20 -6.78
CA ARG A 362 -14.60 3.23 -7.96
C ARG A 362 -15.05 4.34 -8.88
N THR A 363 -14.15 5.26 -9.17
CA THR A 363 -14.34 6.31 -10.15
C THR A 363 -13.33 6.22 -11.27
N THR A 364 -13.57 6.97 -12.35
CA THR A 364 -12.65 7.15 -13.45
C THR A 364 -12.61 8.63 -13.85
N VAL A 365 -11.47 9.07 -14.38
CA VAL A 365 -11.28 10.40 -14.98
C VAL A 365 -11.38 10.36 -16.51
N THR A 366 -11.77 9.21 -17.08
CA THR A 366 -11.97 9.07 -18.52
C THR A 366 -13.42 9.30 -18.92
N LYS A 367 -13.61 10.06 -20.00
CA LYS A 367 -14.91 10.25 -20.66
C LYS A 367 -14.78 9.99 -22.15
N SER A 368 -15.76 9.30 -22.73
CA SER A 368 -15.84 9.15 -24.17
C SER A 368 -16.19 10.49 -24.84
N ALA A 369 -15.67 10.69 -26.05
CA ALA A 369 -15.99 11.84 -26.89
C ALA A 369 -16.08 11.45 -28.36
N THR A 370 -16.77 12.27 -29.15
CA THR A 370 -16.64 12.28 -30.62
C THR A 370 -15.77 13.47 -31.02
N LEU A 371 -14.91 13.29 -32.03
CA LEU A 371 -14.04 14.35 -32.55
C LEU A 371 -14.36 14.60 -34.02
N THR A 372 -14.59 15.86 -34.36
CA THR A 372 -14.66 16.34 -35.74
C THR A 372 -13.65 17.46 -35.91
N SER A 373 -13.08 17.62 -37.10
CA SER A 373 -12.15 18.70 -37.40
C SER A 373 -12.55 19.51 -38.63
N VAL A 374 -12.21 20.81 -38.59
CA VAL A 374 -12.22 21.71 -39.74
C VAL A 374 -10.85 22.41 -39.78
N GLY A 375 -10.07 22.18 -40.85
CA GLY A 375 -8.67 22.58 -40.88
C GLY A 375 -7.89 21.90 -39.74
N THR A 376 -7.17 22.68 -38.94
CA THR A 376 -6.40 22.21 -37.76
C THR A 376 -7.21 22.20 -36.46
N THR A 377 -8.44 22.71 -36.49
CA THR A 377 -9.27 22.86 -35.28
C THR A 377 -10.17 21.64 -35.11
N VAL A 378 -9.96 20.92 -34.00
CA VAL A 378 -10.79 19.81 -33.57
C VAL A 378 -11.87 20.32 -32.63
N THR A 379 -13.11 19.87 -32.83
CA THR A 379 -14.21 20.00 -31.88
C THR A 379 -14.46 18.65 -31.23
N ALA A 380 -14.29 18.59 -29.91
CA ALA A 380 -14.64 17.43 -29.11
C ALA A 380 -16.06 17.60 -28.54
N THR A 381 -16.92 16.60 -28.70
CA THR A 381 -18.28 16.59 -28.16
C THR A 381 -18.48 15.42 -27.19
N HIS A 382 -19.09 15.70 -26.04
CA HIS A 382 -19.46 14.72 -25.01
C HIS A 382 -20.97 14.54 -24.91
N SER A 383 -21.40 13.34 -24.50
CA SER A 383 -22.80 13.05 -24.17
C SER A 383 -23.23 13.59 -22.80
N THR A 384 -22.27 13.95 -21.95
CA THR A 384 -22.50 14.48 -20.60
C THR A 384 -21.61 15.69 -20.35
N ALA A 385 -21.97 16.52 -19.37
CA ALA A 385 -21.22 17.72 -19.08
C ALA A 385 -19.75 17.43 -18.70
N THR A 386 -18.85 18.30 -19.14
CA THR A 386 -17.40 18.33 -18.90
C THR A 386 -17.06 18.70 -17.45
N GLY A 387 -18.04 18.77 -16.54
CA GLY A 387 -17.78 18.82 -15.10
C GLY A 387 -16.84 19.93 -14.63
N GLY A 388 -16.87 21.10 -15.28
CA GLY A 388 -16.06 22.25 -14.89
C GLY A 388 -14.70 22.38 -15.58
N LEU A 389 -14.49 21.71 -16.72
CA LEU A 389 -13.36 22.01 -17.62
C LEU A 389 -13.30 23.51 -17.93
N VAL A 390 -12.10 24.08 -18.00
CA VAL A 390 -11.89 25.51 -18.31
C VAL A 390 -10.99 25.72 -19.53
N THR A 391 -11.19 26.83 -20.22
CA THR A 391 -10.30 27.26 -21.31
C THR A 391 -8.86 27.41 -20.80
N GLY A 392 -7.89 26.94 -21.58
CA GLY A 392 -6.48 26.88 -21.19
C GLY A 392 -6.09 25.58 -20.47
N GLN A 393 -7.04 24.74 -20.07
CA GLN A 393 -6.70 23.48 -19.39
C GLN A 393 -6.05 22.48 -20.34
N THR A 394 -5.04 21.76 -19.85
CA THR A 394 -4.51 20.59 -20.55
C THR A 394 -5.35 19.35 -20.27
N VAL A 395 -5.74 18.64 -21.33
CA VAL A 395 -6.36 17.30 -21.25
C VAL A 395 -5.55 16.31 -22.09
N THR A 396 -5.67 15.02 -21.80
CA THR A 396 -5.14 13.96 -22.66
C THR A 396 -6.25 13.40 -23.54
N ILE A 397 -6.04 13.40 -24.85
CA ILE A 397 -6.84 12.69 -25.84
C ILE A 397 -6.13 11.39 -26.20
N SER A 398 -6.87 10.28 -26.19
CA SER A 398 -6.34 8.96 -26.54
C SER A 398 -7.40 8.09 -27.22
N GLY A 399 -6.96 7.02 -27.88
CA GLY A 399 -7.85 6.02 -28.48
C GLY A 399 -8.48 6.41 -29.82
N ALA A 400 -8.11 7.57 -30.40
CA ALA A 400 -8.42 7.87 -31.79
C ALA A 400 -7.53 7.02 -32.71
N ALA A 401 -8.10 6.46 -33.77
CA ALA A 401 -7.37 5.68 -34.76
C ALA A 401 -6.39 6.55 -35.57
N GLN A 402 -6.75 7.82 -35.78
CA GLN A 402 -5.89 8.82 -36.39
C GLN A 402 -4.98 9.42 -35.32
N ALA A 403 -3.67 9.19 -35.46
CA ALA A 403 -2.69 9.51 -34.42
C ALA A 403 -2.64 11.00 -34.06
N GLU A 404 -2.92 11.87 -35.02
CA GLU A 404 -2.85 13.34 -34.91
C GLU A 404 -3.83 13.90 -33.87
N TYR A 405 -4.97 13.23 -33.63
CA TYR A 405 -5.93 13.67 -32.62
C TYR A 405 -5.45 13.38 -31.20
N ASN A 406 -4.56 12.40 -31.01
CA ASN A 406 -4.13 11.94 -29.70
C ASN A 406 -3.01 12.81 -29.14
N GLY A 407 -2.93 12.93 -27.81
CA GLY A 407 -1.88 13.65 -27.12
C GLY A 407 -2.39 14.54 -26.00
N ASN A 408 -1.47 15.29 -25.38
CA ASN A 408 -1.81 16.32 -24.42
C ASN A 408 -2.09 17.63 -25.16
N VAL A 409 -3.29 18.17 -24.99
CA VAL A 409 -3.76 19.33 -25.76
C VAL A 409 -4.34 20.39 -24.83
N VAL A 410 -4.15 21.66 -25.18
CA VAL A 410 -4.74 22.80 -24.48
C VAL A 410 -6.10 23.10 -25.13
N VAL A 411 -7.15 23.17 -24.30
CA VAL A 411 -8.53 23.27 -24.79
C VAL A 411 -9.09 24.68 -24.71
N THR A 412 -10.05 24.99 -25.57
CA THR A 412 -10.96 26.13 -25.45
C THR A 412 -12.38 25.62 -25.25
N VAL A 413 -12.97 25.89 -24.09
CA VAL A 413 -14.31 25.40 -23.75
C VAL A 413 -15.36 26.25 -24.45
N LEU A 414 -16.25 25.61 -25.21
CA LEU A 414 -17.34 26.26 -25.94
C LEU A 414 -18.67 26.18 -25.19
N SER A 415 -18.90 25.05 -24.52
CA SER A 415 -20.12 24.79 -23.77
C SER A 415 -19.86 23.69 -22.72
N PRO A 416 -20.83 23.37 -21.85
CA PRO A 416 -20.68 22.25 -20.93
C PRO A 416 -20.42 20.90 -21.61
N THR A 417 -20.66 20.72 -22.91
CA THR A 417 -20.46 19.43 -23.60
C THR A 417 -19.47 19.52 -24.76
N GLN A 418 -18.90 20.69 -25.02
CA GLN A 418 -18.02 20.91 -26.17
C GLN A 418 -16.80 21.75 -25.82
N PHE A 419 -15.67 21.37 -26.40
CA PHE A 419 -14.46 22.18 -26.41
C PHE A 419 -13.72 21.98 -27.74
N THR A 420 -12.81 22.90 -28.04
CA THR A 420 -11.92 22.79 -29.19
C THR A 420 -10.46 22.70 -28.77
N TYR A 421 -9.63 22.15 -29.65
CA TYR A 421 -8.17 22.19 -29.54
C TYR A 421 -7.55 22.16 -30.94
N GLN A 422 -6.26 22.49 -31.02
CA GLN A 422 -5.50 22.42 -32.27
C GLN A 422 -4.69 21.13 -32.32
N PHE A 423 -4.62 20.52 -33.51
CA PHE A 423 -3.68 19.42 -33.80
C PHE A 423 -2.75 19.76 -34.97
N ALA A 424 -1.67 18.99 -35.13
CA ALA A 424 -0.76 19.16 -36.25
C ALA A 424 -1.32 18.45 -37.50
N GLY A 425 -1.72 19.24 -38.51
CA GLY A 425 -2.09 18.73 -39.83
C GLY A 425 -3.59 18.65 -40.11
N SER A 426 -3.95 17.79 -41.05
CA SER A 426 -5.33 17.48 -41.42
C SER A 426 -5.52 15.97 -41.37
N ALA A 427 -6.52 15.49 -40.64
CA ALA A 427 -6.87 14.08 -40.55
C ALA A 427 -8.29 13.85 -41.05
N THR A 428 -8.65 12.58 -41.26
CA THR A 428 -10.03 12.17 -41.54
C THR A 428 -10.96 12.67 -40.42
N SER A 429 -12.10 13.23 -40.80
CA SER A 429 -13.13 13.76 -39.91
C SER A 429 -14.48 13.15 -40.30
N PRO A 430 -15.26 12.59 -39.35
CA PRO A 430 -14.95 12.43 -37.92
C PRO A 430 -13.81 11.45 -37.64
N ALA A 431 -13.15 11.61 -36.50
CA ALA A 431 -12.19 10.62 -36.01
C ALA A 431 -12.90 9.31 -35.64
N THR A 432 -12.21 8.17 -35.78
CA THR A 432 -12.71 6.84 -35.43
C THR A 432 -11.92 6.26 -34.25
N GLY A 433 -12.42 5.18 -33.64
CA GLY A 433 -11.78 4.51 -32.50
C GLY A 433 -12.51 4.70 -31.17
N SER A 434 -11.95 4.14 -30.09
CA SER A 434 -12.47 4.27 -28.73
C SER A 434 -11.90 5.52 -28.07
N ILE A 435 -12.38 6.68 -28.53
CA ILE A 435 -11.83 7.98 -28.15
C ILE A 435 -12.18 8.30 -26.69
N ILE A 436 -11.15 8.66 -25.93
CA ILE A 436 -11.21 9.00 -24.52
C ILE A 436 -10.55 10.35 -24.28
N VAL A 437 -11.20 11.18 -23.47
CA VAL A 437 -10.68 12.42 -22.89
C VAL A 437 -10.43 12.22 -21.40
N ASN A 438 -9.28 12.68 -20.93
CA ASN A 438 -8.87 12.60 -19.53
C ASN A 438 -8.44 13.99 -19.01
N ASP A 439 -9.06 14.46 -17.93
CA ASP A 439 -8.74 15.74 -17.26
C ASP A 439 -7.50 15.66 -16.35
N LEU A 440 -6.87 14.48 -16.32
CA LEU A 440 -5.69 14.15 -15.56
C LEU A 440 -5.93 14.14 -14.05
N GLY A 441 -7.16 13.91 -13.59
CA GLY A 441 -7.48 13.92 -12.16
C GLY A 441 -7.41 15.31 -11.53
N MET A 442 -7.52 16.36 -12.34
CA MET A 442 -7.44 17.73 -11.85
C MET A 442 -8.65 18.08 -10.97
N ARG A 443 -9.87 17.68 -11.38
CA ARG A 443 -11.13 18.06 -10.71
C ARG A 443 -11.93 16.84 -10.27
N ALA A 444 -12.46 16.86 -9.05
CA ALA A 444 -13.39 15.83 -8.59
C ALA A 444 -14.69 15.83 -9.41
N ALA A 445 -15.20 17.01 -9.78
CA ALA A 445 -16.40 17.14 -10.59
C ALA A 445 -16.32 16.46 -11.98
N TRP A 446 -15.11 16.30 -12.55
CA TRP A 446 -14.90 15.59 -13.80
C TRP A 446 -15.14 14.08 -13.68
N GLN A 447 -14.85 13.49 -12.52
CA GLN A 447 -14.85 12.04 -12.34
C GLN A 447 -16.23 11.42 -12.58
N SER A 448 -16.25 10.25 -13.20
CA SER A 448 -17.46 9.43 -13.37
C SER A 448 -17.38 8.18 -12.49
N TYR A 449 -18.52 7.67 -12.03
CA TYR A 449 -18.56 6.37 -11.36
C TYR A 449 -18.21 5.26 -12.36
N GLY A 450 -17.34 4.33 -11.97
CA GLY A 450 -16.97 3.19 -12.82
C GLY A 450 -18.11 2.19 -12.97
N ALA A 451 -18.16 1.46 -14.09
CA ALA A 451 -19.20 0.45 -14.34
C ALA A 451 -19.17 -0.72 -13.33
N ASN A 452 -17.98 -1.06 -12.82
CA ASN A 452 -17.76 -2.09 -11.81
C ASN A 452 -17.80 -1.52 -10.38
N ASN A 453 -18.67 -0.54 -10.13
CA ASN A 453 -18.71 0.19 -8.87
C ASN A 453 -18.90 -0.78 -7.69
N THR A 454 -18.09 -0.62 -6.66
CA THR A 454 -18.23 -1.35 -5.40
C THR A 454 -19.47 -0.89 -4.61
N TYR A 455 -20.16 0.18 -5.05
CA TYR A 455 -21.48 0.55 -4.57
C TYR A 455 -22.58 0.24 -5.60
N PRO A 456 -23.00 -1.03 -5.73
CA PRO A 456 -24.08 -1.40 -6.64
C PRO A 456 -25.41 -0.80 -6.20
N SER A 457 -26.18 -0.29 -7.17
CA SER A 457 -27.56 0.13 -6.98
C SER A 457 -28.50 -1.06 -7.15
N ASP A 458 -29.45 -1.26 -6.24
CA ASP A 458 -30.47 -2.30 -6.40
C ASP A 458 -31.83 -1.76 -6.88
N GLY A 459 -31.90 -0.48 -7.26
CA GLY A 459 -33.09 0.14 -7.84
C GLY A 459 -34.27 0.35 -6.90
N THR A 460 -34.13 0.06 -5.59
CA THR A 460 -35.21 0.26 -4.59
C THR A 460 -35.06 1.54 -3.75
N ASP A 461 -33.92 2.20 -3.85
CA ASP A 461 -33.61 3.49 -3.23
C ASP A 461 -33.39 4.54 -4.35
N ALA A 462 -33.99 5.73 -4.21
CA ALA A 462 -33.94 6.80 -5.20
C ALA A 462 -32.53 7.38 -5.43
N SER A 463 -31.58 7.13 -4.54
CA SER A 463 -30.16 7.47 -4.64
C SER A 463 -29.29 6.32 -5.15
N GLY A 464 -29.64 5.06 -4.86
CA GLY A 464 -29.08 3.80 -5.38
C GLY A 464 -27.57 3.60 -5.18
N LYS A 465 -26.87 4.58 -4.65
CA LYS A 465 -25.43 4.57 -4.39
C LYS A 465 -25.35 4.54 -2.87
N TRP A 466 -24.39 3.83 -2.28
CA TRP A 466 -24.17 3.71 -0.82
C TRP A 466 -24.80 2.52 -0.10
N ARG A 467 -25.79 1.81 -0.66
CA ARG A 467 -26.44 0.67 0.05
C ARG A 467 -25.46 -0.29 0.72
N LEU A 468 -24.43 -0.73 0.00
CA LEU A 468 -23.44 -1.64 0.58
C LEU A 468 -22.73 -1.05 1.80
N ARG A 469 -22.24 0.19 1.68
CA ARG A 469 -21.56 0.86 2.78
C ARG A 469 -22.52 0.99 3.96
N ASP A 470 -23.75 1.39 3.69
CA ASP A 470 -24.77 1.58 4.72
C ASP A 470 -25.12 0.27 5.42
N ASP A 471 -25.21 -0.85 4.68
CA ASP A 471 -25.43 -2.18 5.25
C ASP A 471 -24.28 -2.65 6.14
N ILE A 472 -23.02 -2.39 5.74
CA ILE A 472 -21.85 -2.70 6.57
C ILE A 472 -21.85 -1.83 7.83
N LEU A 473 -22.10 -0.52 7.70
CA LEU A 473 -22.16 0.40 8.85
C LEU A 473 -23.31 0.08 9.81
N ALA A 474 -24.46 -0.34 9.27
CA ALA A 474 -25.59 -0.84 10.04
C ALA A 474 -25.40 -2.28 10.54
N ARG A 475 -24.29 -2.94 10.18
CA ARG A 475 -23.95 -4.32 10.57
C ARG A 475 -25.03 -5.33 10.21
N THR A 476 -25.71 -5.10 9.09
CA THR A 476 -26.86 -5.93 8.71
C THR A 476 -26.42 -7.37 8.49
N SER A 477 -27.32 -8.30 8.81
CA SER A 477 -27.10 -9.73 8.63
C SER A 477 -25.80 -10.28 9.24
N ALA A 478 -25.36 -9.69 10.36
CA ALA A 478 -24.14 -10.04 11.08
C ALA A 478 -22.85 -10.00 10.22
N CYS A 479 -22.81 -9.10 9.22
CA CYS A 479 -21.67 -8.95 8.33
C CYS A 479 -20.39 -8.43 9.02
N CYS A 480 -20.48 -7.93 10.24
CA CYS A 480 -19.37 -7.59 11.13
C CYS A 480 -19.91 -7.34 12.56
N ASP A 481 -19.03 -7.18 13.53
CA ASP A 481 -19.38 -6.80 14.91
C ASP A 481 -19.35 -5.27 15.11
N ASP A 482 -18.44 -4.61 14.39
CA ASP A 482 -18.35 -3.15 14.30
C ASP A 482 -17.90 -2.73 12.90
N ALA A 483 -18.04 -1.45 12.60
CA ALA A 483 -17.55 -0.87 11.34
C ALA A 483 -16.95 0.51 11.56
N ILE A 484 -15.82 0.77 10.90
CA ILE A 484 -15.15 2.07 10.89
C ILE A 484 -15.43 2.71 9.54
N ASP A 485 -16.16 3.82 9.54
CA ASP A 485 -16.43 4.57 8.33
C ASP A 485 -15.22 5.41 7.94
N THR A 486 -14.55 5.02 6.85
CA THR A 486 -13.38 5.75 6.35
C THR A 486 -13.76 6.81 5.32
N TYR A 487 -15.03 6.88 4.90
CA TYR A 487 -15.49 7.61 3.73
C TYR A 487 -15.01 9.07 3.67
N ALA A 488 -15.16 9.82 4.77
CA ALA A 488 -14.78 11.23 4.83
C ALA A 488 -13.28 11.48 4.57
N ALA A 489 -12.43 10.51 4.89
CA ALA A 489 -10.99 10.61 4.68
C ALA A 489 -10.60 10.36 3.20
N TRP A 490 -11.44 9.64 2.46
CA TRP A 490 -11.21 9.27 1.05
C TRP A 490 -11.90 10.21 0.06
N ALA A 491 -13.10 10.67 0.39
CA ALA A 491 -13.96 11.35 -0.57
C ALA A 491 -13.57 12.83 -0.77
N SER A 492 -13.84 13.29 -1.99
CA SER A 492 -13.90 14.71 -2.33
C SER A 492 -14.98 15.41 -1.50
N THR A 493 -14.72 16.68 -1.19
CA THR A 493 -15.71 17.58 -0.60
C THR A 493 -16.61 18.23 -1.64
N GLU A 494 -16.15 18.29 -2.90
CA GLU A 494 -16.91 18.86 -4.03
C GLU A 494 -17.96 17.90 -4.59
N LYS A 495 -17.70 16.59 -4.54
CA LYS A 495 -18.57 15.57 -5.11
C LYS A 495 -18.55 14.30 -4.27
N GLY A 496 -19.72 13.92 -3.75
CA GLY A 496 -19.86 12.69 -2.97
C GLY A 496 -19.41 11.46 -3.76
N GLY A 497 -18.59 10.63 -3.14
CA GLY A 497 -18.23 9.31 -3.63
C GLY A 497 -17.20 9.23 -4.74
N VAL A 498 -16.52 10.34 -4.98
CA VAL A 498 -15.38 10.40 -5.86
C VAL A 498 -14.14 10.79 -5.07
N TRP A 499 -12.96 10.55 -5.62
CA TRP A 499 -11.70 10.93 -4.99
C TRP A 499 -11.51 12.45 -5.09
N PRO A 500 -10.77 13.11 -4.18
CA PRO A 500 -10.41 14.50 -4.38
C PRO A 500 -9.61 14.70 -5.66
N GLY A 501 -9.87 15.80 -6.37
CA GLY A 501 -9.02 16.23 -7.48
C GLY A 501 -7.75 16.92 -6.97
N MET A 502 -6.76 17.13 -7.85
CA MET A 502 -5.53 17.86 -7.49
C MET A 502 -5.76 19.29 -6.97
N LEU A 503 -6.91 19.91 -7.30
CA LEU A 503 -7.28 21.22 -6.77
C LEU A 503 -7.71 21.19 -5.30
N GLU A 504 -8.16 20.05 -4.79
CA GLU A 504 -8.54 19.85 -3.37
C GLU A 504 -7.35 19.42 -2.50
N LEU A 505 -6.18 19.19 -3.11
CA LEU A 505 -4.98 18.74 -2.42
C LEU A 505 -3.99 19.89 -2.18
N PRO A 506 -3.21 19.83 -1.08
CA PRO A 506 -2.10 20.75 -0.86
C PRO A 506 -1.16 20.78 -2.07
N ASN A 507 -0.72 21.98 -2.44
CA ASN A 507 0.18 22.22 -3.55
C ASN A 507 1.21 23.28 -3.16
N THR A 508 2.26 23.40 -3.97
CA THR A 508 3.35 24.35 -3.76
C THR A 508 3.71 25.02 -5.08
N THR A 509 4.65 25.95 -5.06
CA THR A 509 5.13 26.63 -6.27
C THR A 509 6.62 26.47 -6.45
N ILE A 510 7.06 26.54 -7.71
CA ILE A 510 8.48 26.64 -8.05
C ILE A 510 9.03 27.95 -7.49
N ALA A 511 10.03 27.86 -6.61
CA ALA A 511 10.66 29.00 -5.97
C ALA A 511 11.87 29.51 -6.77
N VAL A 512 12.53 28.62 -7.52
CA VAL A 512 13.67 28.94 -8.38
C VAL A 512 13.42 28.31 -9.74
N GLN A 513 13.60 29.09 -10.81
CA GLN A 513 13.42 28.58 -12.16
C GLN A 513 14.30 27.34 -12.40
N ALA A 514 13.71 26.31 -13.00
CA ALA A 514 14.42 25.12 -13.45
C ALA A 514 14.37 25.01 -14.98
N GLY A 515 15.47 24.55 -15.59
CA GLY A 515 15.64 24.60 -17.03
C GLY A 515 15.89 26.02 -17.56
N THR A 516 16.68 26.11 -18.63
CA THR A 516 17.12 27.39 -19.20
C THR A 516 16.78 27.53 -20.68
N ASP A 517 16.95 26.46 -21.45
CA ASP A 517 16.95 26.47 -22.91
C ASP A 517 15.98 25.44 -23.54
N GLY A 518 15.31 24.63 -22.73
CA GLY A 518 14.45 23.55 -23.22
C GLY A 518 15.20 22.30 -23.67
N VAL A 519 16.53 22.26 -23.53
CA VAL A 519 17.42 21.19 -24.03
C VAL A 519 18.25 20.58 -22.91
N THR A 520 18.86 21.42 -22.07
CA THR A 520 19.69 20.98 -20.95
C THR A 520 18.83 20.31 -19.90
N THR A 521 19.15 19.05 -19.59
CA THR A 521 18.37 18.26 -18.64
C THR A 521 18.79 18.54 -17.20
N TYR A 522 17.82 18.45 -16.30
CA TYR A 522 17.99 18.55 -14.85
C TYR A 522 17.08 17.51 -14.19
N ASN A 523 17.40 17.15 -12.95
CA ASN A 523 16.59 16.23 -12.15
C ASN A 523 16.18 16.83 -10.79
N GLN A 524 16.40 18.12 -10.57
CA GLN A 524 16.08 18.79 -9.31
C GLN A 524 15.27 20.06 -9.55
N ILE A 525 14.31 20.31 -8.65
CA ILE A 525 13.61 21.59 -8.55
C ILE A 525 13.62 22.09 -7.10
N THR A 526 13.59 23.41 -6.92
CA THR A 526 13.40 24.04 -5.62
C THR A 526 12.00 24.62 -5.55
N VAL A 527 11.25 24.23 -4.52
CA VAL A 527 9.87 24.68 -4.28
C VAL A 527 9.76 25.54 -3.02
N ALA A 528 8.64 26.23 -2.85
CA ALA A 528 8.39 27.02 -1.64
C ALA A 528 8.22 26.15 -0.38
N GLU A 529 7.61 24.98 -0.53
CA GLU A 529 7.30 24.04 0.54
C GLU A 529 7.28 22.61 -0.02
N ALA A 530 8.27 21.79 0.35
CA ALA A 530 8.37 20.40 -0.11
C ALA A 530 7.87 19.37 0.93
N SER A 531 7.69 19.77 2.20
CA SER A 531 7.31 18.83 3.28
C SER A 531 5.91 18.23 3.14
N ILE A 532 5.09 18.81 2.27
CA ILE A 532 3.78 18.28 1.89
C ILE A 532 3.86 17.04 0.99
N PHE A 533 5.03 16.71 0.45
CA PHE A 533 5.25 15.57 -0.44
C PHE A 533 6.12 14.49 0.20
N ARG A 534 6.13 13.32 -0.44
CA ARG A 534 6.99 12.19 -0.10
C ARG A 534 7.66 11.63 -1.35
N PRO A 535 8.77 10.87 -1.22
CA PRO A 535 9.26 10.01 -2.30
C PRO A 535 8.14 9.16 -2.91
N GLU A 536 8.33 8.79 -4.18
CA GLU A 536 7.41 8.00 -5.02
C GLU A 536 6.15 8.76 -5.49
N GLN A 537 5.84 9.92 -4.88
CA GLN A 537 4.75 10.78 -5.30
C GLN A 537 4.93 11.24 -6.75
N GLN A 538 3.90 11.06 -7.57
CA GLN A 538 3.81 11.70 -8.88
C GLN A 538 3.34 13.17 -8.73
N LEU A 539 4.03 14.06 -9.43
CA LEU A 539 3.77 15.49 -9.49
C LEU A 539 3.37 15.90 -10.90
N HIS A 540 2.41 16.81 -11.00
CA HIS A 540 2.09 17.54 -12.21
C HIS A 540 2.41 19.02 -12.00
N ILE A 541 3.19 19.59 -12.92
CA ILE A 541 3.68 20.96 -12.84
C ILE A 541 2.95 21.78 -13.90
N TYR A 542 2.34 22.88 -13.50
CA TYR A 542 1.49 23.72 -14.32
C TYR A 542 2.03 25.15 -14.42
N ALA A 543 1.77 25.82 -15.54
CA ALA A 543 2.06 27.24 -15.68
C ALA A 543 1.21 28.09 -14.72
N GLY A 544 1.82 29.11 -14.11
CA GLY A 544 1.14 30.03 -13.19
C GLY A 544 0.48 31.23 -13.89
N PRO A 545 -0.40 31.97 -13.20
CA PRO A 545 -0.96 31.69 -11.87
C PRO A 545 -2.21 30.80 -11.91
N GLU A 546 -2.81 30.58 -13.08
CA GLU A 546 -4.08 29.85 -13.22
C GLU A 546 -3.92 28.35 -12.94
N GLY A 547 -2.74 27.78 -13.23
CA GLY A 547 -2.42 26.40 -12.85
C GLY A 547 -3.17 25.32 -13.63
N VAL A 548 -3.56 25.60 -14.87
CA VAL A 548 -4.38 24.69 -15.71
C VAL A 548 -3.65 24.16 -16.95
N VAL A 549 -2.63 24.87 -17.43
CA VAL A 549 -1.75 24.42 -18.53
C VAL A 549 -0.63 23.56 -17.95
N ARG A 550 -0.61 22.26 -18.25
CA ARG A 550 0.39 21.32 -17.73
C ARG A 550 1.70 21.45 -18.51
N LEU A 551 2.80 21.69 -17.80
CA LEU A 551 4.16 21.78 -18.33
C LEU A 551 4.89 20.43 -18.24
N SER A 552 4.75 19.72 -17.11
CA SER A 552 5.55 18.52 -16.85
C SER A 552 4.85 17.54 -15.90
N THR A 553 5.26 16.28 -15.96
CA THR A 553 4.90 15.24 -14.98
C THR A 553 6.20 14.61 -14.49
N GLN A 554 6.37 14.50 -13.18
CA GLN A 554 7.61 13.99 -12.55
C GLN A 554 7.29 13.06 -11.40
N ASN A 555 8.19 12.13 -11.09
CA ASN A 555 8.10 11.27 -9.91
C ASN A 555 9.24 11.60 -8.94
N ILE A 556 8.91 11.80 -7.66
CA ILE A 556 9.89 12.17 -6.64
C ILE A 556 10.76 10.95 -6.28
N ALA A 557 12.08 11.07 -6.43
CA ALA A 557 13.04 10.10 -5.91
C ALA A 557 13.40 10.36 -4.44
N SER A 558 13.65 11.63 -4.11
CA SER A 558 14.00 12.05 -2.75
C SER A 558 13.70 13.54 -2.54
N ILE A 559 13.62 13.94 -1.27
CA ILE A 559 13.39 15.31 -0.83
C ILE A 559 14.48 15.65 0.18
N SER A 560 15.11 16.82 0.03
CA SER A 560 16.04 17.39 0.99
C SER A 560 15.73 18.87 1.17
N ALA A 561 15.27 19.25 2.37
CA ALA A 561 14.65 20.55 2.61
C ALA A 561 13.59 20.86 1.54
N ASN A 562 13.71 21.98 0.83
CA ASN A 562 12.81 22.42 -0.23
C ASN A 562 13.25 21.99 -1.64
N VAL A 563 14.23 21.10 -1.75
CA VAL A 563 14.70 20.55 -3.03
C VAL A 563 14.09 19.17 -3.25
N ILE A 564 13.41 19.02 -4.39
CA ILE A 564 12.84 17.76 -4.86
C ILE A 564 13.76 17.20 -5.94
N THR A 565 14.23 15.96 -5.77
CA THR A 565 14.96 15.22 -6.80
C THR A 565 14.02 14.23 -7.48
N TYR A 566 14.08 14.15 -8.81
CA TYR A 566 13.28 13.26 -9.63
C TYR A 566 13.96 11.91 -9.87
N MET A 567 13.16 10.88 -10.13
CA MET A 567 13.65 9.58 -10.58
C MET A 567 14.23 9.60 -12.01
N GLY A 568 13.84 10.60 -12.81
CA GLY A 568 14.35 10.83 -14.17
C GLY A 568 14.91 12.24 -14.34
N SER A 569 14.97 12.72 -15.58
CA SER A 569 15.39 14.07 -15.90
C SER A 569 14.39 14.78 -16.82
N SER A 570 14.35 16.10 -16.75
CA SER A 570 13.51 16.97 -17.58
C SER A 570 14.37 18.05 -18.21
N ALA A 571 14.02 18.49 -19.42
CA ALA A 571 14.56 19.71 -20.02
C ALA A 571 13.53 20.86 -20.04
N VAL A 572 12.30 20.61 -19.57
CA VAL A 572 11.21 21.59 -19.61
C VAL A 572 11.57 22.82 -18.78
N ILE A 573 11.38 24.01 -19.33
CA ILE A 573 11.54 25.26 -18.56
C ILE A 573 10.37 25.39 -17.59
N LEU A 574 10.67 25.52 -16.30
CA LEU A 574 9.71 25.70 -15.21
C LEU A 574 9.96 27.07 -14.56
N PRO A 575 9.21 28.11 -14.97
CA PRO A 575 9.33 29.45 -14.40
C PRO A 575 9.00 29.48 -12.90
N VAL A 576 9.57 30.46 -12.18
CA VAL A 576 9.16 30.79 -10.81
C VAL A 576 7.65 31.06 -10.77
N GLY A 577 6.97 30.53 -9.75
CA GLY A 577 5.52 30.62 -9.60
C GLY A 577 4.73 29.56 -10.36
N SER A 578 5.37 28.67 -11.14
CA SER A 578 4.72 27.47 -11.67
C SER A 578 4.17 26.62 -10.51
N ILE A 579 2.99 26.05 -10.66
CA ILE A 579 2.29 25.33 -9.60
C ILE A 579 2.65 23.85 -9.67
N VAL A 580 3.06 23.28 -8.54
CA VAL A 580 3.41 21.87 -8.38
C VAL A 580 2.29 21.17 -7.61
N ARG A 581 1.56 20.28 -8.28
CA ARG A 581 0.42 19.55 -7.72
C ARG A 581 0.73 18.06 -7.58
N PRO A 582 0.36 17.42 -6.48
CA PRO A 582 0.51 15.98 -6.34
C PRO A 582 -0.67 15.26 -7.00
N ALA A 583 -0.39 14.18 -7.71
CA ALA A 583 -1.41 13.26 -8.19
C ALA A 583 -2.10 12.53 -7.01
N PRO A 584 -3.43 12.42 -6.98
CA PRO A 584 -4.13 11.68 -5.92
C PRO A 584 -3.94 10.17 -6.03
N SER A 585 -3.69 9.64 -7.21
CA SER A 585 -3.63 8.21 -7.50
C SER A 585 -2.52 7.87 -8.49
N VAL A 586 -2.42 6.59 -8.86
CA VAL A 586 -1.62 6.18 -10.00
C VAL A 586 -2.49 6.14 -11.24
N GLY A 587 -1.92 6.56 -12.37
CA GLY A 587 -2.51 6.31 -13.69
C GLY A 587 -3.47 7.40 -14.16
N GLU A 588 -3.33 8.63 -13.68
CA GLU A 588 -4.03 9.83 -14.18
C GLU A 588 -3.76 10.07 -15.67
N LEU A 589 -2.65 9.55 -16.20
CA LEU A 589 -2.31 9.59 -17.63
C LEU A 589 -2.79 8.35 -18.41
N SER A 590 -3.49 7.41 -17.76
CA SER A 590 -3.91 6.13 -18.32
C SER A 590 -5.43 5.95 -18.21
N PRO A 591 -6.05 5.02 -18.96
CA PRO A 591 -7.50 4.87 -18.95
C PRO A 591 -8.09 4.28 -17.66
N LEU A 592 -7.27 3.66 -16.82
CA LEU A 592 -7.61 3.22 -15.46
C LEU A 592 -6.94 4.16 -14.46
N SER A 593 -7.73 4.97 -13.75
CA SER A 593 -7.21 5.91 -12.76
C SER A 593 -8.00 5.80 -11.46
N LEU A 594 -7.47 6.36 -10.36
CA LEU A 594 -8.16 6.44 -9.05
C LEU A 594 -8.49 5.08 -8.42
N VAL A 595 -7.59 4.11 -8.57
CA VAL A 595 -7.69 2.79 -7.92
C VAL A 595 -6.77 2.68 -6.72
N HIS A 596 -5.56 3.23 -6.81
CA HIS A 596 -4.54 3.14 -5.76
C HIS A 596 -4.09 4.53 -5.35
N PRO A 597 -4.09 4.85 -4.04
CA PRO A 597 -3.70 6.17 -3.56
C PRO A 597 -2.20 6.40 -3.71
N GLN A 598 -1.82 7.62 -4.05
CA GLN A 598 -0.44 8.11 -3.95
C GLN A 598 -0.12 8.55 -2.52
N PRO A 599 1.16 8.80 -2.18
CA PRO A 599 1.58 9.19 -0.84
C PRO A 599 0.77 10.34 -0.21
N ILE A 600 0.43 11.40 -0.97
CA ILE A 600 -0.38 12.51 -0.47
C ILE A 600 -1.77 12.05 0.00
N MET A 601 -2.39 11.14 -0.75
CA MET A 601 -3.70 10.59 -0.41
C MET A 601 -3.57 9.65 0.77
N ILE A 602 -2.52 8.84 0.82
CA ILE A 602 -2.26 7.94 1.94
C ILE A 602 -2.17 8.72 3.26
N ASP A 603 -1.46 9.84 3.26
CA ASP A 603 -1.34 10.71 4.43
C ASP A 603 -2.67 11.38 4.81
N ARG A 604 -3.44 11.84 3.82
CA ARG A 604 -4.79 12.37 4.01
C ARG A 604 -5.69 11.32 4.66
N ILE A 605 -5.67 10.07 4.17
CA ILE A 605 -6.53 8.99 4.66
C ILE A 605 -6.14 8.61 6.09
N ALA A 606 -4.85 8.30 6.31
CA ALA A 606 -4.36 7.87 7.61
C ALA A 606 -4.56 8.95 8.70
N SER A 607 -4.53 10.23 8.33
CA SER A 607 -4.77 11.34 9.25
C SER A 607 -6.24 11.74 9.36
N GLY A 608 -7.05 11.49 8.33
CA GLY A 608 -8.46 11.84 8.28
C GLY A 608 -9.39 10.87 9.02
N ILE A 609 -8.95 9.62 9.24
CA ILE A 609 -9.70 8.67 10.09
C ILE A 609 -9.38 8.95 11.57
N PRO A 610 -10.37 9.33 12.40
CA PRO A 610 -10.14 9.65 13.81
C PRO A 610 -9.48 8.49 14.56
N GLN A 611 -8.48 8.78 15.39
CA GLN A 611 -7.82 7.73 16.18
C GLN A 611 -8.75 7.11 17.23
N SER A 612 -9.81 7.82 17.65
CA SER A 612 -10.86 7.30 18.53
C SER A 612 -11.61 6.10 17.93
N GLU A 613 -11.64 5.97 16.60
CA GLU A 613 -12.26 4.81 15.93
C GLU A 613 -11.60 3.49 16.32
N LYS A 614 -10.33 3.51 16.74
CA LYS A 614 -9.63 2.31 17.25
C LYS A 614 -10.26 1.71 18.49
N LEU A 615 -11.05 2.48 19.25
CA LEU A 615 -11.78 1.94 20.40
C LEU A 615 -12.78 0.84 20.01
N LYS A 616 -13.24 0.81 18.75
CA LYS A 616 -14.08 -0.26 18.21
C LYS A 616 -13.35 -1.61 18.12
N PHE A 617 -12.02 -1.61 18.24
CA PHE A 617 -11.23 -2.84 18.30
C PHE A 617 -11.22 -3.48 19.69
N ASN A 618 -11.61 -2.74 20.73
CA ASN A 618 -11.73 -3.30 22.06
C ASN A 618 -12.89 -4.30 22.08
N SER A 619 -12.61 -5.50 22.61
CA SER A 619 -13.57 -6.59 22.77
C SER A 619 -14.49 -6.37 23.95
#